data_AF-A0A8S3CFG6-F1
#
_entry.id   AF-A0A8S3CFG6-F1
#
_cell.length_a   1.000
_cell.length_b   1.000
_cell.length_c   1.000
_cell.angle_alpha   90.00
_cell.angle_beta   90.00
_cell.angle_gamma   90.00
#
_symmetry.space_group_name_H-M   'P 1'
#
loop_
_entity.id
_entity.type
_entity.pdbx_description
1 polymer ?
#
loop_
_entity_poly.entity_id
_entity_poly.type
_entity_poly.pdbx_seq_one_letter_code
_entity_poly.pdbx_strand_id
1 'polypeptide(L)'
;PFTVKEHCIITTMASTACVSYLEGTAYAIDVITIQRLFYKRTIHTGIGILFVITSQILGYGMAGIMRKFLVWPGAMIWPANLVNCALFRTLHDDKDNDKKSRWTLSRLRFFFLAFLCQFLWYWFPGYIFPVLSLFSWICMIKPDNVLLSQLTGINGLGIGSIELDWNAWVSFLGSPIVVPFWAQINILIGFVTLAWIITPIAYYSNLWNSRVLPIVSNRVFTVDGYIYNVSAVLNSKLRLNETAYKQYGEIRMTPIFAFSYAISFAAIAAVIVHTVLYQGKTIVKQFRSSLKDNIGDVHANLMSRYPEAPEWWYTTLFILAFILAAIVCYYGELMPWHYLFVAVSIAFIFLLPTGIVQAVTNQSIGLNVITEFVAGIVIPGDPLANVTFKTYGYITQYQALLLISDLKLGHYMKIPPRAMFITQLIGTIIAGIVNFLTANYLMNNIPHICTRENPRWTCPNANTFFSASIIWGAIGKEN
;
A
#
# COMPACT_ATOMS: atom_id res chain seq x y z
N PRO A 1 15.51 2.27 -34.22
CA PRO A 1 15.80 1.16 -33.28
C PRO A 1 15.27 1.48 -31.88
N PHE A 2 14.54 0.53 -31.28
CA PHE A 2 13.93 0.69 -29.95
C PHE A 2 15.02 0.81 -28.88
N THR A 3 15.03 1.91 -28.14
CA THR A 3 16.09 2.21 -27.17
C THR A 3 15.71 1.81 -25.74
N VAL A 4 16.71 1.62 -24.88
CA VAL A 4 16.53 1.39 -23.44
C VAL A 4 15.63 2.45 -22.80
N LYS A 5 15.75 3.70 -23.25
CA LYS A 5 14.97 4.84 -22.74
C LYS A 5 13.51 4.73 -23.12
N GLU A 6 13.22 4.36 -24.37
CA GLU A 6 11.85 4.11 -24.84
C GLU A 6 11.21 2.94 -24.08
N HIS A 7 11.97 1.86 -23.88
CA HIS A 7 11.50 0.72 -23.09
C HIS A 7 11.15 1.12 -21.66
N CYS A 8 12.07 1.82 -20.98
CA CYS A 8 11.85 2.25 -19.61
C CYS A 8 10.66 3.22 -19.49
N ILE A 9 10.45 4.13 -20.44
CA ILE A 9 9.27 5.01 -20.46
C ILE A 9 7.98 4.20 -20.56
N ILE A 10 7.90 3.24 -21.49
CA ILE A 10 6.72 2.40 -21.68
C ILE A 10 6.44 1.59 -20.41
N THR A 11 7.47 1.01 -19.81
CA THR A 11 7.31 0.26 -18.56
C THR A 11 6.87 1.17 -17.42
N THR A 12 7.39 2.41 -17.30
CA THR A 12 6.92 3.35 -16.26
C THR A 12 5.48 3.82 -16.48
N MET A 13 5.06 3.97 -17.74
CA MET A 13 3.67 4.24 -18.07
C MET A 13 2.77 3.05 -17.71
N ALA A 14 3.24 1.82 -17.95
CA ALA A 14 2.53 0.61 -17.57
C ALA A 14 2.51 0.40 -16.04
N SER A 15 3.58 0.70 -15.32
CA SER A 15 3.65 0.57 -13.86
C SER A 15 2.77 1.59 -13.16
N THR A 16 2.74 2.84 -13.64
CA THR A 16 1.79 3.85 -13.14
C THR A 16 0.34 3.52 -13.53
N ALA A 17 0.14 2.82 -14.66
CA ALA A 17 -1.17 2.30 -15.02
C ALA A 17 -1.60 1.08 -14.17
N CYS A 18 -0.65 0.30 -13.68
CA CYS A 18 -0.88 -0.78 -12.72
C CYS A 18 -0.87 -0.17 -11.32
N VAL A 19 -1.96 0.52 -10.99
CA VAL A 19 -2.10 1.27 -9.74
C VAL A 19 -1.75 0.36 -8.55
N SER A 20 -0.80 0.82 -7.74
CA SER A 20 -0.16 0.15 -6.60
C SER A 20 0.67 -1.10 -6.93
N TYR A 21 1.99 -0.97 -6.74
CA TYR A 21 3.01 -2.06 -6.79
C TYR A 21 2.66 -3.32 -5.97
N LEU A 22 1.68 -3.23 -5.06
CA LEU A 22 1.27 -4.31 -4.15
C LEU A 22 -0.15 -4.85 -4.41
N GLU A 23 -1.05 -4.10 -5.07
CA GLU A 23 -2.49 -4.41 -5.05
C GLU A 23 -3.17 -4.40 -6.44
N GLY A 24 -2.49 -3.92 -7.49
CA GLY A 24 -2.99 -3.94 -8.88
C GLY A 24 -4.34 -3.23 -9.10
N THR A 25 -4.85 -2.52 -8.09
CA THR A 25 -6.18 -1.92 -8.05
C THR A 25 -6.11 -0.58 -7.33
N ALA A 26 -6.85 0.41 -7.83
CA ALA A 26 -6.91 1.70 -7.18
C ALA A 26 -7.65 1.60 -5.83
N TYR A 27 -7.00 2.02 -4.74
CA TYR A 27 -7.56 2.00 -3.37
C TYR A 27 -8.93 2.69 -3.23
N ALA A 28 -9.19 3.73 -4.03
CA ALA A 28 -10.49 4.40 -4.11
C ALA A 28 -11.63 3.49 -4.59
N ILE A 29 -11.33 2.40 -5.31
CA ILE A 29 -12.30 1.38 -5.72
C ILE A 29 -12.89 0.70 -4.50
N ASP A 30 -12.09 0.39 -3.46
CA ASP A 30 -12.61 -0.23 -2.25
C ASP A 30 -13.67 0.65 -1.59
N VAL A 31 -13.50 1.98 -1.58
CA VAL A 31 -14.50 2.93 -1.08
C VAL A 31 -15.80 2.85 -1.88
N ILE A 32 -15.70 2.80 -3.21
CA ILE A 32 -16.86 2.67 -4.10
C ILE A 32 -17.55 1.31 -3.89
N THR A 33 -16.78 0.25 -3.71
CA THR A 33 -17.27 -1.10 -3.45
C THR A 33 -17.99 -1.19 -2.10
N ILE A 34 -17.43 -0.66 -1.02
CA ILE A 34 -18.11 -0.64 0.29
C ILE A 34 -19.37 0.23 0.25
N GLN A 35 -19.32 1.38 -0.43
CA GLN A 35 -20.47 2.26 -0.56
C GLN A 35 -21.63 1.57 -1.28
N ARG A 36 -21.33 0.86 -2.37
CA ARG A 36 -22.33 0.21 -3.20
C ARG A 36 -22.86 -1.10 -2.60
N LEU A 37 -21.97 -1.99 -2.17
CA LEU A 37 -22.34 -3.34 -1.74
C LEU A 37 -22.75 -3.39 -0.27
N PHE A 38 -22.04 -2.68 0.62
CA PHE A 38 -22.26 -2.77 2.05
C PHE A 38 -23.22 -1.68 2.54
N TYR A 39 -23.01 -0.44 2.11
CA TYR A 39 -23.84 0.71 2.48
C TYR A 39 -25.05 0.93 1.56
N LYS A 40 -25.18 0.16 0.47
CA LYS A 40 -26.30 0.21 -0.48
C LYS A 40 -26.60 1.61 -1.03
N ARG A 41 -25.57 2.46 -1.16
CA ARG A 41 -25.64 3.78 -1.78
C ARG A 41 -25.03 3.76 -3.17
N THR A 42 -25.69 4.41 -4.12
CA THR A 42 -25.18 4.58 -5.48
C THR A 42 -24.49 5.93 -5.62
N ILE A 43 -23.35 5.95 -6.30
CA ILE A 43 -22.68 7.18 -6.74
C ILE A 43 -22.86 7.34 -8.23
N HIS A 44 -23.01 8.59 -8.67
CA HIS A 44 -23.00 8.92 -10.08
C HIS A 44 -21.65 8.52 -10.72
N THR A 45 -21.70 7.79 -11.83
CA THR A 45 -20.53 7.23 -12.53
C THR A 45 -19.41 8.26 -12.74
N GLY A 46 -19.76 9.49 -13.16
CA GLY A 46 -18.79 10.57 -13.37
C GLY A 46 -18.07 11.01 -12.09
N ILE A 47 -18.77 11.04 -10.95
CA ILE A 47 -18.18 11.37 -9.65
C ILE A 47 -17.26 10.24 -9.19
N GLY A 48 -17.65 8.98 -9.41
CA GLY A 48 -16.82 7.81 -9.10
C GLY A 48 -15.50 7.79 -9.90
N ILE A 49 -15.55 8.08 -11.21
CA ILE A 49 -14.34 8.19 -12.04
C ILE A 49 -13.45 9.34 -11.55
N LEU A 50 -14.03 10.51 -11.31
CA LEU A 50 -13.28 11.66 -10.81
C LEU A 50 -12.65 11.36 -9.45
N PHE A 51 -13.34 10.69 -8.54
CA PHE A 51 -12.81 10.29 -7.23
C PHE A 51 -11.57 9.38 -7.35
N VAL A 52 -11.63 8.40 -8.26
CA VAL A 52 -10.47 7.54 -8.53
C VAL A 52 -9.32 8.35 -9.12
N ILE A 53 -9.58 9.22 -10.10
CA ILE A 53 -8.52 10.00 -10.75
C ILE A 53 -7.88 11.01 -9.78
N THR A 54 -8.69 11.76 -9.02
CA THR A 54 -8.19 12.80 -8.11
C THR A 54 -7.38 12.20 -6.97
N SER A 55 -7.82 11.07 -6.40
CA SER A 55 -7.06 10.39 -5.34
C SER A 55 -5.67 9.94 -5.79
N GLN A 56 -5.50 9.59 -7.07
CA GLN A 56 -4.18 9.18 -7.58
C GLN A 56 -3.29 10.37 -7.97
N ILE A 57 -3.86 11.38 -8.64
CA ILE A 57 -3.10 12.51 -9.21
C ILE A 57 -2.72 13.55 -8.16
N LEU A 58 -3.49 13.69 -7.08
CA LEU A 58 -3.23 14.70 -6.04
C LEU A 58 -1.82 14.55 -5.44
N GLY A 59 -1.32 13.31 -5.32
CA GLY A 59 0.03 13.01 -4.86
C GLY A 59 1.13 13.53 -5.77
N TYR A 60 0.86 13.60 -7.08
CA TYR A 60 1.87 13.97 -8.06
C TYR A 60 2.34 15.41 -7.85
N GLY A 61 1.42 16.29 -7.45
CA GLY A 61 1.74 17.65 -7.10
C GLY A 61 2.79 17.79 -5.98
N MET A 62 2.67 16.98 -4.92
CA MET A 62 3.61 17.00 -3.79
C MET A 62 4.97 16.39 -4.15
N ALA A 63 5.00 15.44 -5.09
CA ALA A 63 6.24 14.84 -5.56
C ALA A 63 7.20 15.89 -6.11
N GLY A 64 6.69 16.92 -6.80
CA GLY A 64 7.47 18.00 -7.39
C GLY A 64 8.46 18.64 -6.42
N ILE A 65 8.00 18.96 -5.21
CA ILE A 65 8.78 19.54 -4.10
C ILE A 65 9.78 18.51 -3.55
N MET A 66 9.36 17.26 -3.44
CA MET A 66 10.13 16.20 -2.79
C MET A 66 11.27 15.62 -3.64
N ARG A 67 11.27 15.84 -4.98
CA ARG A 67 12.36 15.41 -5.88
C ARG A 67 13.73 15.85 -5.41
N LYS A 68 13.81 17.07 -4.87
CA LYS A 68 15.04 17.66 -4.34
C LYS A 68 15.67 16.86 -3.21
N PHE A 69 14.85 16.19 -2.41
CA PHE A 69 15.26 15.44 -1.23
C PHE A 69 15.41 13.94 -1.52
N LEU A 70 14.56 13.39 -2.39
CA LEU A 70 14.42 11.94 -2.56
C LEU A 70 14.96 11.41 -3.91
N VAL A 71 15.16 12.27 -4.92
CA VAL A 71 15.67 11.88 -6.24
C VAL A 71 17.12 12.33 -6.43
N TRP A 72 17.41 13.61 -6.18
CA TRP A 72 18.73 14.18 -6.50
C TRP A 72 19.87 13.65 -5.64
N PRO A 73 19.72 13.40 -4.33
CA PRO A 73 20.81 12.87 -3.52
C PRO A 73 21.15 11.42 -3.90
N GLY A 74 22.45 11.14 -4.05
CA GLY A 74 22.95 9.78 -4.32
C GLY A 74 22.70 8.80 -3.16
N ALA A 75 22.55 9.30 -1.93
CA ALA A 75 22.24 8.48 -0.75
C ALA A 75 20.84 7.82 -0.81
N MET A 76 19.93 8.36 -1.62
CA MET A 76 18.59 7.81 -1.83
C MET A 76 18.64 6.83 -3.00
N ILE A 77 18.80 5.53 -2.69
CA ILE A 77 19.16 4.50 -3.67
C ILE A 77 17.94 3.95 -4.40
N TRP A 78 16.81 3.78 -3.70
CA TRP A 78 15.61 3.09 -4.20
C TRP A 78 15.94 1.68 -4.74
N PRO A 79 16.19 0.69 -3.87
CA PRO A 79 16.69 -0.63 -4.27
C PRO A 79 15.86 -1.33 -5.37
N ALA A 80 14.53 -1.25 -5.33
CA ALA A 80 13.68 -1.84 -6.37
C ALA A 80 13.98 -1.27 -7.78
N ASN A 81 14.32 0.02 -7.88
CA ASN A 81 14.64 0.64 -9.17
C ASN A 81 15.96 0.12 -9.74
N LEU A 82 16.92 -0.27 -8.90
CA LEU A 82 18.17 -0.85 -9.38
C LEU A 82 17.96 -2.20 -10.08
N VAL A 83 16.99 -2.99 -9.60
CA VAL A 83 16.61 -4.25 -10.26
C VAL A 83 16.00 -3.98 -11.63
N ASN A 84 15.12 -2.97 -11.73
CA ASN A 84 14.58 -2.54 -13.03
C ASN A 84 15.69 -2.05 -13.97
N CYS A 85 16.65 -1.25 -13.48
CA CYS A 85 17.81 -0.81 -14.26
C CYS A 85 18.64 -2.00 -14.77
N ALA A 86 18.90 -2.99 -13.93
CA ALA A 86 19.65 -4.19 -14.29
C ALA A 86 18.93 -5.00 -15.36
N LEU A 87 17.60 -5.14 -15.26
CA LEU A 87 16.76 -5.80 -16.25
C LEU A 87 16.81 -5.07 -17.60
N PHE A 88 16.53 -3.76 -17.62
CA PHE A 88 16.54 -2.98 -18.86
C PHE A 88 17.89 -3.02 -19.56
N ARG A 89 18.99 -2.92 -18.79
CA ARG A 89 20.33 -3.05 -19.34
C ARG A 89 20.53 -4.45 -19.91
N THR A 90 20.18 -5.51 -19.17
CA THR A 90 20.34 -6.89 -19.65
C THR A 90 19.58 -7.19 -20.95
N LEU A 91 18.40 -6.59 -21.15
CA LEU A 91 17.59 -6.79 -22.35
C LEU A 91 18.10 -6.03 -23.59
N HIS A 92 18.92 -5.00 -23.40
CA HIS A 92 19.36 -4.09 -24.46
C HIS A 92 20.89 -4.04 -24.61
N ASP A 93 21.66 -4.70 -23.75
CA ASP A 93 23.10 -4.81 -23.87
C ASP A 93 23.41 -5.92 -24.88
N ASP A 94 23.64 -5.54 -26.15
CA ASP A 94 24.10 -6.46 -27.21
C ASP A 94 25.56 -6.92 -27.00
N LYS A 95 26.23 -6.46 -25.94
CA LYS A 95 27.65 -6.73 -25.68
C LYS A 95 27.83 -8.00 -24.85
N ASP A 96 27.61 -9.14 -25.49
CA ASP A 96 28.14 -10.46 -25.09
C ASP A 96 29.69 -10.53 -25.25
N ASN A 97 30.41 -9.42 -25.01
CA ASN A 97 31.85 -9.29 -25.23
C ASN A 97 32.69 -9.24 -23.94
N ASP A 98 32.09 -9.42 -22.77
CA ASP A 98 32.87 -9.63 -21.55
C ASP A 98 33.38 -11.09 -21.51
N LYS A 99 34.50 -11.32 -22.20
CA LYS A 99 35.37 -12.51 -22.11
C LYS A 99 35.93 -12.78 -20.68
N LYS A 100 35.33 -12.19 -19.63
CA LYS A 100 35.75 -12.26 -18.22
C LYS A 100 34.67 -12.82 -17.28
N SER A 101 33.48 -13.20 -17.78
CA SER A 101 32.49 -13.89 -16.94
C SER A 101 32.90 -15.35 -16.73
N ARG A 102 32.99 -15.78 -15.46
CA ARG A 102 33.21 -17.18 -15.06
C ARG A 102 32.05 -18.11 -15.50
N TRP A 103 30.91 -17.54 -15.86
CA TRP A 103 29.70 -18.25 -16.28
C TRP A 103 29.55 -18.17 -17.80
N THR A 104 29.36 -19.33 -18.44
CA THR A 104 29.18 -19.50 -19.89
C THR A 104 27.79 -19.11 -20.39
N LEU A 105 26.85 -18.85 -19.47
CA LEU A 105 25.47 -18.52 -19.80
C LEU A 105 25.31 -17.01 -19.97
N SER A 106 24.85 -16.57 -21.14
CA SER A 106 24.45 -15.18 -21.38
C SER A 106 23.33 -14.78 -20.41
N ARG A 107 23.30 -13.52 -19.97
CA ARG A 107 22.34 -13.00 -18.99
C ARG A 107 20.89 -13.19 -19.44
N LEU A 108 20.61 -13.05 -20.74
CA LEU A 108 19.28 -13.26 -21.31
C LEU A 108 18.86 -14.74 -21.26
N ARG A 109 19.79 -15.67 -21.51
CA ARG A 109 19.52 -17.12 -21.39
C ARG A 109 19.24 -17.52 -19.95
N PHE A 110 19.98 -16.95 -19.01
CA PHE A 110 19.69 -17.14 -17.58
C PHE A 110 18.30 -16.63 -17.21
N PHE A 111 17.91 -15.44 -17.68
CA PHE A 111 16.58 -14.89 -17.46
C PHE A 111 15.47 -15.82 -17.96
N PHE A 112 15.55 -16.30 -19.21
CA PHE A 112 14.54 -17.21 -19.76
C PHE A 112 14.52 -18.58 -19.08
N LEU A 113 15.67 -19.10 -18.66
CA LEU A 113 15.74 -20.32 -17.87
C LEU A 113 15.02 -20.16 -16.53
N ALA A 114 15.34 -19.10 -15.79
CA ALA A 114 14.68 -18.79 -14.51
C ALA A 114 13.18 -18.55 -14.68
N PHE A 115 12.78 -17.83 -15.73
CA PHE A 115 11.38 -17.61 -16.09
C PHE A 115 10.65 -18.93 -16.35
N LEU A 116 11.23 -19.84 -17.13
CA LEU A 116 10.63 -21.15 -17.42
C LEU A 116 10.54 -22.00 -16.16
N CYS A 117 11.60 -22.03 -15.34
CA CYS A 117 11.59 -22.74 -14.06
C CYS A 117 10.49 -22.22 -13.13
N GLN A 118 10.34 -20.90 -13.01
CA GLN A 118 9.29 -20.29 -12.19
C GLN A 118 7.90 -20.52 -12.77
N PHE A 119 7.74 -20.44 -14.09
CA PHE A 119 6.48 -20.74 -14.77
C PHE A 119 6.05 -22.18 -14.51
N LEU A 120 6.96 -23.15 -14.63
CA LEU A 120 6.67 -24.56 -14.34
C LEU A 120 6.42 -24.77 -12.84
N TRP A 121 7.22 -24.15 -11.97
CA TRP A 121 7.06 -24.27 -10.53
C TRP A 121 5.72 -23.73 -10.06
N TYR A 122 5.21 -22.63 -10.62
CA TYR A 122 3.92 -22.03 -10.23
C TYR A 122 2.74 -23.02 -10.21
N TRP A 123 2.69 -23.94 -11.17
CA TRP A 123 1.63 -24.94 -11.25
C TRP A 123 1.69 -26.00 -10.13
N PHE A 124 2.86 -26.22 -9.54
CA PHE A 124 3.03 -27.21 -8.48
C PHE A 124 2.30 -26.82 -7.18
N PRO A 125 2.64 -25.72 -6.48
CA PRO A 125 1.91 -25.32 -5.30
C PRO A 125 0.52 -24.75 -5.65
N GLY A 126 0.29 -24.26 -6.87
CA GLY A 126 -1.00 -23.67 -7.24
C GLY A 126 -2.09 -24.68 -7.63
N TYR A 127 -1.73 -25.83 -8.20
CA TYR A 127 -2.71 -26.76 -8.76
C TYR A 127 -2.39 -28.24 -8.54
N ILE A 128 -1.15 -28.68 -8.78
CA ILE A 128 -0.78 -30.10 -8.75
C ILE A 128 -0.70 -30.63 -7.31
N PHE A 129 -0.03 -29.89 -6.42
CA PHE A 129 0.14 -30.26 -5.03
C PHE A 129 0.01 -29.03 -4.10
N PRO A 130 -1.24 -28.59 -3.83
CA PRO A 130 -1.52 -27.39 -3.03
C PRO A 130 -0.95 -27.38 -1.60
N VAL A 131 -0.61 -28.56 -1.06
CA VAL A 131 0.04 -28.70 0.24
C VAL A 131 1.43 -28.02 0.27
N LEU A 132 2.10 -27.87 -0.88
CA LEU A 132 3.36 -27.12 -0.99
C LEU A 132 3.20 -25.61 -0.81
N SER A 133 1.99 -25.08 -0.99
CA SER A 133 1.72 -23.67 -0.73
C SER A 133 1.93 -23.39 0.76
N LEU A 134 1.28 -24.13 1.66
CA LEU A 134 1.47 -24.00 3.11
C LEU A 134 1.61 -25.37 3.77
N PHE A 135 2.86 -25.75 4.06
CA PHE A 135 3.18 -27.00 4.73
C PHE A 135 3.45 -26.78 6.22
N SER A 136 2.40 -26.94 7.02
CA SER A 136 2.51 -26.95 8.49
C SER A 136 2.76 -28.37 9.00
N TRP A 137 4.01 -28.81 8.93
CA TRP A 137 4.41 -30.17 9.31
C TRP A 137 4.09 -30.47 10.79
N ILE A 138 4.14 -29.47 11.65
CA ILE A 138 3.83 -29.61 13.08
C ILE A 138 2.34 -29.94 13.26
N CYS A 139 1.43 -29.24 12.58
CA CYS A 139 0.00 -29.56 12.61
C CYS A 139 -0.31 -31.00 12.20
N MET A 140 0.46 -31.58 11.26
CA MET A 140 0.24 -32.95 10.80
C MET A 140 0.53 -34.01 11.88
N ILE A 141 1.39 -33.72 12.86
CA ILE A 141 1.70 -34.66 13.94
C ILE A 141 0.46 -34.96 14.78
N LYS A 142 -0.38 -33.93 15.01
CA LYS A 142 -1.63 -34.07 15.75
C LYS A 142 -2.69 -33.09 15.23
N PRO A 143 -3.45 -33.45 14.18
CA PRO A 143 -4.37 -32.55 13.50
C PRO A 143 -5.52 -32.06 14.38
N ASP A 144 -5.98 -32.87 15.33
CA ASP A 144 -7.12 -32.54 16.20
C ASP A 144 -6.76 -31.62 17.38
N ASN A 145 -5.49 -31.23 17.52
CA ASN A 145 -5.05 -30.38 18.62
C ASN A 145 -5.25 -28.89 18.30
N VAL A 146 -6.22 -28.27 18.98
CA VAL A 146 -6.53 -26.84 18.84
C VAL A 146 -5.32 -25.95 19.10
N LEU A 147 -4.48 -26.28 20.11
CA LEU A 147 -3.29 -25.51 20.44
C LEU A 147 -2.29 -25.51 19.28
N LEU A 148 -2.09 -26.68 18.67
CA LEU A 148 -1.16 -26.85 17.56
C LEU A 148 -1.65 -26.09 16.33
N SER A 149 -2.94 -26.20 16.04
CA SER A 149 -3.60 -25.45 14.96
C SER A 149 -3.48 -23.93 15.15
N GLN A 150 -3.61 -23.42 16.37
CA GLN A 150 -3.45 -21.99 16.67
C GLN A 150 -2.00 -21.50 16.50
N LEU A 151 -1.01 -22.32 16.86
CA LEU A 151 0.40 -21.92 16.78
C LEU A 151 0.98 -22.06 15.38
N THR A 152 0.62 -23.12 14.65
CA THR A 152 1.31 -23.50 13.41
C THR A 152 0.39 -23.55 12.20
N GLY A 153 -0.93 -23.49 12.39
CA GLY A 153 -1.91 -23.60 11.30
C GLY A 153 -2.06 -22.34 10.45
N ILE A 154 -2.80 -22.47 9.34
CA ILE A 154 -3.01 -21.41 8.34
C ILE A 154 -3.75 -20.18 8.90
N ASN A 155 -4.66 -20.39 9.84
CA ASN A 155 -5.36 -19.33 10.57
C ASN A 155 -4.70 -19.05 11.94
N GLY A 156 -3.47 -19.53 12.12
CA GLY A 156 -2.67 -19.42 13.34
C GLY A 156 -1.45 -18.51 13.14
N LEU A 157 -0.43 -18.70 13.97
CA LEU A 157 0.76 -17.84 14.00
C LEU A 157 1.88 -18.28 13.04
N GLY A 158 1.68 -19.38 12.31
CA GLY A 158 2.64 -19.88 11.30
C GLY A 158 3.99 -20.34 11.86
N ILE A 159 4.05 -20.74 13.14
CA ILE A 159 5.32 -21.22 13.71
C ILE A 159 5.72 -22.53 13.04
N GLY A 160 6.90 -22.55 12.41
CA GLY A 160 7.44 -23.75 11.77
C GLY A 160 6.71 -24.19 10.49
N SER A 161 5.79 -23.38 9.95
CA SER A 161 5.21 -23.64 8.63
C SER A 161 6.21 -23.29 7.54
N ILE A 162 6.28 -24.15 6.52
CA ILE A 162 7.13 -23.95 5.35
C ILE A 162 6.24 -23.63 4.16
N GLU A 163 6.52 -22.51 3.50
CA GLU A 163 5.78 -22.06 2.33
C GLU A 163 6.71 -22.06 1.12
N LEU A 164 6.38 -22.87 0.10
CA LEU A 164 7.17 -22.99 -1.13
C LEU A 164 6.49 -22.29 -2.32
N ASP A 165 5.37 -21.61 -2.08
CA ASP A 165 4.71 -20.76 -3.06
C ASP A 165 5.27 -19.34 -3.00
N TRP A 166 6.02 -18.96 -4.03
CA TRP A 166 6.58 -17.62 -4.16
C TRP A 166 5.53 -16.51 -4.17
N ASN A 167 4.32 -16.76 -4.70
CA ASN A 167 3.29 -15.72 -4.73
C ASN A 167 2.74 -15.43 -3.35
N ALA A 168 2.58 -16.46 -2.53
CA ALA A 168 2.12 -16.28 -1.16
C ALA A 168 3.14 -15.45 -0.35
N TRP A 169 4.45 -15.72 -0.51
CA TRP A 169 5.51 -14.88 0.05
C TRP A 169 5.44 -13.41 -0.41
N VAL A 170 5.40 -13.19 -1.72
CA VAL A 170 5.51 -11.84 -2.30
C VAL A 170 4.23 -11.03 -2.14
N SER A 171 3.07 -11.69 -1.98
CA SER A 171 1.77 -11.02 -1.85
C SER A 171 1.66 -10.08 -0.65
N PHE A 172 2.41 -10.35 0.44
CA PHE A 172 2.35 -9.53 1.66
C PHE A 172 3.64 -8.73 1.94
N LEU A 173 4.82 -9.34 1.74
CA LEU A 173 6.11 -8.70 2.08
C LEU A 173 6.78 -8.01 0.88
N GLY A 174 6.20 -8.13 -0.32
CA GLY A 174 6.87 -7.79 -1.57
C GLY A 174 8.03 -8.75 -1.87
N SER A 175 8.86 -8.40 -2.86
CA SER A 175 10.02 -9.23 -3.20
C SER A 175 11.11 -9.08 -2.13
N PRO A 176 11.47 -10.13 -1.38
CA PRO A 176 12.53 -10.02 -0.38
C PRO A 176 13.87 -9.72 -1.05
N ILE A 177 14.09 -10.18 -2.29
CA ILE A 177 15.36 -10.03 -3.02
C ILE A 177 15.77 -8.57 -3.19
N VAL A 178 14.82 -7.63 -3.25
CA VAL A 178 15.11 -6.19 -3.43
C VAL A 178 15.32 -5.46 -2.12
N VAL A 179 14.97 -6.06 -0.98
CA VAL A 179 15.05 -5.44 0.34
C VAL A 179 16.42 -5.72 0.95
N PRO A 180 17.16 -4.71 1.44
CA PRO A 180 18.44 -4.91 2.09
C PRO A 180 18.34 -5.88 3.27
N PHE A 181 19.34 -6.76 3.41
CA PHE A 181 19.36 -7.81 4.43
C PHE A 181 19.17 -7.30 5.86
N TRP A 182 19.79 -6.17 6.21
CA TRP A 182 19.63 -5.57 7.53
C TRP A 182 18.17 -5.16 7.80
N ALA A 183 17.44 -4.69 6.79
CA ALA A 183 16.04 -4.29 6.92
C ALA A 183 15.15 -5.52 7.08
N GLN A 184 15.45 -6.60 6.36
CA GLN A 184 14.76 -7.88 6.50
C GLN A 184 14.90 -8.45 7.93
N ILE A 185 16.10 -8.41 8.51
CA ILE A 185 16.32 -8.86 9.90
C ILE A 185 15.46 -8.04 10.87
N ASN A 186 15.39 -6.71 10.69
CA ASN A 186 14.57 -5.86 11.55
C ASN A 186 13.08 -6.20 11.45
N ILE A 187 12.56 -6.45 10.24
CA ILE A 187 11.19 -6.90 10.03
C ILE A 187 10.95 -8.26 10.69
N LEU A 188 11.88 -9.20 10.54
CA LEU A 188 11.79 -10.53 11.15
C LEU A 188 11.76 -10.44 12.68
N ILE A 189 12.62 -9.63 13.29
CA ILE A 189 12.64 -9.41 14.75
C ILE A 189 11.29 -8.83 15.20
N GLY A 190 10.77 -7.83 14.47
CA GLY A 190 9.46 -7.23 14.76
C GLY A 190 8.33 -8.25 14.68
N PHE A 191 8.32 -9.08 13.63
CA PHE A 191 7.34 -10.15 13.44
C PHE A 191 7.41 -11.19 14.55
N VAL A 192 8.60 -11.72 14.87
CA VAL A 192 8.79 -12.71 15.94
C VAL A 192 8.34 -12.13 17.29
N THR A 193 8.69 -10.88 17.58
CA THR A 193 8.30 -10.23 18.83
C THR A 193 6.78 -10.09 18.95
N LEU A 194 6.10 -9.63 17.89
CA LEU A 194 4.65 -9.44 17.92
C LEU A 194 3.87 -10.75 17.84
N ALA A 195 4.13 -11.54 16.80
CA ALA A 195 3.35 -12.72 16.46
C ALA A 195 3.71 -13.92 17.35
N TRP A 196 4.99 -14.14 17.67
CA TRP A 196 5.40 -15.35 18.40
C TRP A 196 5.64 -15.15 19.89
N ILE A 197 5.75 -13.90 20.37
CA ILE A 197 5.94 -13.60 21.80
C ILE A 197 4.71 -12.89 22.37
N ILE A 198 4.43 -11.65 21.93
CA ILE A 198 3.36 -10.82 22.51
C ILE A 198 1.98 -11.46 22.32
N THR A 199 1.68 -11.96 21.12
CA THR A 199 0.35 -12.51 20.81
C THR A 199 0.02 -13.75 21.65
N PRO A 200 0.86 -14.80 21.72
CA PRO A 200 0.64 -15.93 22.62
C PRO A 200 0.50 -15.53 24.07
N ILE A 201 1.36 -14.63 24.57
CA ILE A 201 1.29 -14.17 25.97
C ILE A 201 -0.07 -13.53 26.24
N ALA A 202 -0.50 -12.59 25.39
CA ALA A 202 -1.79 -11.93 25.55
C ALA A 202 -2.97 -12.88 25.44
N TYR A 203 -2.95 -13.80 24.46
CA TYR A 203 -4.05 -14.73 24.22
C TYR A 203 -4.20 -15.77 25.35
N TYR A 204 -3.10 -16.40 25.76
CA TYR A 204 -3.13 -17.45 26.79
C TYR A 204 -3.25 -16.90 28.21
N SER A 205 -2.79 -15.68 28.48
CA SER A 205 -3.08 -14.97 29.74
C SER A 205 -4.52 -14.45 29.84
N ASN A 206 -5.33 -14.65 28.79
CA ASN A 206 -6.71 -14.17 28.70
C ASN A 206 -6.83 -12.64 28.85
N LEU A 207 -5.86 -11.90 28.31
CA LEU A 207 -5.90 -10.44 28.28
C LEU A 207 -7.16 -9.99 27.51
N TRP A 208 -7.96 -9.11 28.13
CA TRP A 208 -9.23 -8.61 27.58
C TRP A 208 -10.27 -9.71 27.24
N ASN A 209 -10.27 -10.82 27.97
CA ASN A 209 -11.14 -11.97 27.72
C ASN A 209 -10.98 -12.54 26.29
N SER A 210 -9.77 -12.51 25.74
CA SER A 210 -9.50 -12.89 24.34
C SER A 210 -9.77 -14.35 24.01
N ARG A 211 -9.92 -15.26 24.98
CA ARG A 211 -10.11 -16.71 24.71
C ARG A 211 -11.39 -17.05 23.98
N VAL A 212 -12.42 -16.20 24.04
CA VAL A 212 -13.66 -16.38 23.24
C VAL A 212 -13.46 -15.97 21.78
N LEU A 213 -12.36 -15.28 21.46
CA LEU A 213 -12.03 -14.79 20.13
C LEU A 213 -11.04 -15.74 19.43
N PRO A 214 -11.02 -15.75 18.08
CA PRO A 214 -9.94 -16.39 17.34
C PRO A 214 -8.59 -15.70 17.61
N ILE A 215 -7.49 -16.48 17.59
CA ILE A 215 -6.14 -15.95 17.85
C ILE A 215 -5.68 -14.93 16.80
N VAL A 216 -6.01 -15.18 15.53
CA VAL A 216 -5.75 -14.30 14.40
C VAL A 216 -7.05 -14.01 13.66
N SER A 217 -7.45 -12.74 13.61
CA SER A 217 -8.57 -12.29 12.79
C SER A 217 -8.53 -10.77 12.59
N ASN A 218 -8.94 -10.33 11.40
CA ASN A 218 -9.13 -8.93 11.02
C ASN A 218 -10.60 -8.45 11.17
N ARG A 219 -11.47 -9.29 11.75
CA ARG A 219 -12.89 -8.96 11.98
C ARG A 219 -13.13 -8.43 13.39
N VAL A 220 -14.26 -7.74 13.54
CA VAL A 220 -14.77 -7.25 14.82
C VAL A 220 -15.82 -8.20 15.40
N PHE A 221 -15.82 -8.35 16.72
CA PHE A 221 -16.65 -9.31 17.45
C PHE A 221 -17.47 -8.64 18.55
N THR A 222 -18.54 -9.29 18.97
CA THR A 222 -19.25 -8.97 20.22
C THR A 222 -18.47 -9.50 21.42
N VAL A 223 -18.89 -9.12 22.63
CA VAL A 223 -18.32 -9.62 23.88
C VAL A 223 -18.39 -11.15 23.98
N ASP A 224 -19.43 -11.76 23.39
CA ASP A 224 -19.66 -13.21 23.38
C ASP A 224 -18.87 -13.96 22.28
N GLY A 225 -18.10 -13.25 21.44
CA GLY A 225 -17.29 -13.86 20.37
C GLY A 225 -18.02 -14.08 19.04
N TYR A 226 -19.24 -13.59 18.88
CA TYR A 226 -19.94 -13.59 17.59
C TYR A 226 -19.47 -12.43 16.70
N ILE A 227 -19.60 -12.58 15.39
CA ILE A 227 -19.28 -11.50 14.45
C ILE A 227 -20.24 -10.33 14.69
N TYR A 228 -19.70 -9.13 14.85
CA TYR A 228 -20.48 -7.94 15.19
C TYR A 228 -21.40 -7.51 14.04
N ASN A 229 -22.72 -7.38 14.29
CA ASN A 229 -23.67 -6.93 13.26
C ASN A 229 -23.75 -5.40 13.22
N VAL A 230 -23.04 -4.84 12.24
CA VAL A 230 -22.88 -3.40 12.05
C VAL A 230 -24.20 -2.71 11.70
N SER A 231 -25.05 -3.36 10.90
CA SER A 231 -26.34 -2.80 10.49
C SER A 231 -27.30 -2.59 11.66
N ALA A 232 -27.07 -3.25 12.80
CA ALA A 232 -27.89 -3.09 14.00
C ALA A 232 -27.59 -1.79 14.76
N VAL A 233 -26.41 -1.20 14.59
CA VAL A 233 -25.97 0.01 15.32
C VAL A 233 -25.89 1.27 14.46
N LEU A 234 -26.08 1.15 13.15
CA LEU A 234 -26.16 2.30 12.25
C LEU A 234 -27.63 2.71 12.02
N ASN A 235 -27.90 4.01 11.97
CA ASN A 235 -29.21 4.53 11.59
C ASN A 235 -29.42 4.51 10.06
N SER A 236 -30.60 4.90 9.59
CA SER A 236 -30.95 4.97 8.15
C SER A 236 -30.10 5.93 7.32
N LYS A 237 -29.39 6.87 7.97
CA LYS A 237 -28.41 7.80 7.37
C LYS A 237 -26.96 7.29 7.52
N LEU A 238 -26.76 6.02 7.91
CA LEU A 238 -25.44 5.38 8.09
C LEU A 238 -24.57 6.05 9.17
N ARG A 239 -25.19 6.75 10.11
CA ARG A 239 -24.52 7.31 11.28
C ARG A 239 -24.67 6.38 12.47
N LEU A 240 -23.71 6.41 13.38
CA LEU A 240 -23.80 5.66 14.63
C LEU A 240 -25.06 6.10 15.40
N ASN A 241 -25.88 5.12 15.80
CA ASN A 241 -26.97 5.33 16.73
C ASN A 241 -26.49 4.95 18.14
N GLU A 242 -26.14 5.95 18.96
CA GLU A 242 -25.56 5.77 20.29
C GLU A 242 -26.46 4.92 21.21
N THR A 243 -27.78 5.02 21.09
CA THR A 243 -28.72 4.25 21.93
C THR A 243 -28.74 2.77 21.54
N ALA A 244 -28.76 2.49 20.23
CA ALA A 244 -28.68 1.12 19.72
C ALA A 244 -27.31 0.50 20.02
N TYR A 245 -26.24 1.29 19.94
CA TYR A 245 -24.89 0.86 20.29
C TYR A 245 -24.79 0.45 21.76
N LYS A 246 -25.26 1.30 22.68
CA LYS A 246 -25.28 0.98 24.12
C LYS A 246 -26.12 -0.25 24.47
N GLN A 247 -27.17 -0.53 23.70
CA GLN A 247 -28.01 -1.72 23.87
C GLN A 247 -27.38 -2.99 23.28
N TYR A 248 -26.71 -2.87 22.13
CA TYR A 248 -26.11 -4.00 21.43
C TYR A 248 -24.77 -4.43 22.04
N GLY A 249 -24.04 -3.50 22.65
CA GLY A 249 -22.81 -3.76 23.39
C GLY A 249 -21.54 -3.34 22.65
N GLU A 250 -20.43 -3.32 23.40
CA GLU A 250 -19.12 -2.88 22.91
C GLU A 250 -18.53 -3.80 21.84
N ILE A 251 -17.72 -3.23 20.96
CA ILE A 251 -16.94 -3.98 19.98
C ILE A 251 -15.67 -4.54 20.62
N ARG A 252 -15.40 -5.82 20.36
CA ARG A 252 -14.14 -6.49 20.70
C ARG A 252 -13.33 -6.78 19.45
N MET A 253 -12.02 -6.64 19.59
CA MET A 253 -11.03 -7.00 18.58
C MET A 253 -10.02 -7.99 19.15
N THR A 254 -9.39 -8.76 18.28
CA THR A 254 -8.37 -9.74 18.71
C THR A 254 -7.12 -9.02 19.24
N PRO A 255 -6.40 -9.59 20.22
CA PRO A 255 -5.19 -8.97 20.75
C PRO A 255 -4.14 -8.67 19.67
N ILE A 256 -3.93 -9.58 18.72
CA ILE A 256 -2.98 -9.36 17.61
C ILE A 256 -3.35 -8.14 16.77
N PHE A 257 -4.65 -7.92 16.52
CA PHE A 257 -5.13 -6.79 15.75
C PHE A 257 -4.94 -5.47 16.54
N ALA A 258 -5.25 -5.47 17.84
CA ALA A 258 -5.02 -4.32 18.72
C ALA A 258 -3.52 -3.94 18.81
N PHE A 259 -2.63 -4.92 19.03
CA PHE A 259 -1.19 -4.66 19.07
C PHE A 259 -0.63 -4.22 17.72
N SER A 260 -1.17 -4.72 16.60
CA SER A 260 -0.79 -4.26 15.26
C SER A 260 -1.11 -2.77 15.05
N TYR A 261 -2.26 -2.31 15.55
CA TYR A 261 -2.59 -0.87 15.57
C TYR A 261 -1.63 -0.07 16.46
N ALA A 262 -1.37 -0.55 17.68
CA ALA A 262 -0.45 0.12 18.60
C ALA A 262 0.95 0.29 18.01
N ILE A 263 1.48 -0.75 17.37
CA ILE A 263 2.79 -0.72 16.70
C ILE A 263 2.76 0.21 15.48
N SER A 264 1.64 0.26 14.74
CA SER A 264 1.49 1.19 13.62
C SER A 264 1.57 2.64 14.07
N PHE A 265 0.93 3.01 15.19
CA PHE A 265 1.07 4.35 15.79
C PHE A 265 2.51 4.63 16.25
N ALA A 266 3.13 3.65 16.92
CA ALA A 266 4.52 3.76 17.37
C ALA A 266 5.50 3.94 16.20
N ALA A 267 5.31 3.20 15.10
CA ALA A 267 6.13 3.29 13.90
C ALA A 267 6.06 4.68 13.26
N ILE A 268 4.86 5.26 13.15
CA ILE A 268 4.66 6.59 12.57
C ILE A 268 5.38 7.67 13.40
N ALA A 269 5.28 7.60 14.74
CA ALA A 269 6.01 8.51 15.63
C ALA A 269 7.53 8.29 15.53
N ALA A 270 7.98 7.04 15.53
CA ALA A 270 9.39 6.67 15.43
C ALA A 270 10.03 7.18 14.13
N VAL A 271 9.31 7.14 13.00
CA VAL A 271 9.80 7.65 11.71
C VAL A 271 10.07 9.14 11.76
N ILE A 272 9.17 9.94 12.34
CA ILE A 272 9.39 11.39 12.49
C ILE A 272 10.64 11.62 13.34
N VAL A 273 10.72 10.98 14.51
CA VAL A 273 11.84 11.15 15.44
C VAL A 273 13.15 10.74 14.78
N HIS A 274 13.17 9.58 14.11
CA HIS A 274 14.32 9.09 13.38
C HIS A 274 14.77 10.08 12.30
N THR A 275 13.84 10.56 11.45
CA THR A 275 14.15 11.51 10.39
C THR A 275 14.69 12.83 10.94
N VAL A 276 14.11 13.37 12.02
CA VAL A 276 14.56 14.62 12.63
C VAL A 276 15.96 14.47 13.23
N LEU A 277 16.21 13.40 13.99
CA LEU A 277 17.47 13.20 14.70
C LEU A 277 18.63 12.87 13.75
N TYR A 278 18.42 11.96 12.79
CA TYR A 278 19.50 11.44 11.95
C TYR A 278 19.63 12.21 10.62
N GLN A 279 18.53 12.65 10.01
CA GLN A 279 18.53 13.30 8.70
C GLN A 279 18.20 14.79 8.76
N GLY A 280 17.79 15.34 9.91
CA GLY A 280 17.36 16.74 10.03
C GLY A 280 18.40 17.75 9.53
N LYS A 281 19.67 17.60 9.94
CA LYS A 281 20.76 18.48 9.46
C LYS A 281 20.95 18.43 7.94
N THR A 282 20.85 17.21 7.37
CA THR A 282 20.96 16.99 5.93
C THR A 282 19.78 17.57 5.19
N ILE A 283 18.56 17.43 5.71
CA ILE A 283 17.34 18.02 5.15
C ILE A 283 17.45 19.54 5.11
N VAL A 284 17.88 20.18 6.20
CA VAL A 284 18.03 21.66 6.25
C VAL A 284 19.08 22.13 5.25
N LYS A 285 20.21 21.44 5.13
CA LYS A 285 21.24 21.74 4.12
C LYS A 285 20.67 21.57 2.70
N GLN A 286 19.92 20.49 2.47
CA GLN A 286 19.32 20.18 1.18
C GLN A 286 18.19 21.15 0.82
N PHE A 287 17.54 21.78 1.80
CA PHE A 287 16.53 22.81 1.55
C PHE A 287 17.12 24.03 0.83
N ARG A 288 18.40 24.35 1.08
CA ARG A 288 19.11 25.50 0.47
C ARG A 288 19.94 25.16 -0.78
N SER A 289 20.16 23.89 -1.09
CA SER A 289 20.99 23.48 -2.24
C SER A 289 20.22 23.48 -3.56
N SER A 290 20.91 23.49 -4.70
CA SER A 290 20.32 23.28 -6.03
C SER A 290 20.76 21.94 -6.62
N LEU A 291 20.13 21.47 -7.70
CA LEU A 291 20.58 20.27 -8.42
C LEU A 291 22.07 20.39 -8.83
N LYS A 292 22.49 21.59 -9.20
CA LYS A 292 23.89 21.92 -9.52
C LYS A 292 24.82 21.91 -8.32
N ASP A 293 24.33 21.92 -7.08
CA ASP A 293 25.18 21.86 -5.88
C ASP A 293 25.41 20.41 -5.42
N ASN A 294 24.65 19.46 -5.98
CA ASN A 294 24.82 18.02 -5.77
C ASN A 294 25.86 17.41 -6.75
N ILE A 295 26.95 18.13 -7.02
CA ILE A 295 28.00 17.76 -8.00
C ILE A 295 28.70 16.44 -7.66
N GLY A 296 28.57 15.97 -6.41
CA GLY A 296 29.13 14.68 -5.97
C GLY A 296 28.46 13.44 -6.57
N ASP A 297 27.24 13.54 -7.12
CA ASP A 297 26.56 12.41 -7.77
C ASP A 297 26.74 12.47 -9.31
N VAL A 298 27.40 11.45 -9.87
CA VAL A 298 27.57 11.26 -11.31
C VAL A 298 26.22 11.28 -12.03
N HIS A 299 25.17 10.71 -11.41
CA HIS A 299 23.86 10.69 -12.06
C HIS A 299 23.24 12.08 -12.14
N ALA A 300 23.40 12.91 -11.11
CA ALA A 300 22.93 14.29 -11.10
C ALA A 300 23.65 15.16 -12.14
N ASN A 301 24.97 15.01 -12.26
CA ASN A 301 25.76 15.72 -13.28
C ASN A 301 25.37 15.35 -14.71
N LEU A 302 25.08 14.08 -14.97
CA LEU A 302 24.61 13.66 -16.29
C LEU A 302 23.18 14.16 -16.57
N MET A 303 22.33 14.24 -15.54
CA MET A 303 20.95 14.70 -15.66
C MET A 303 20.82 16.20 -15.79
N SER A 304 21.79 16.99 -15.32
CA SER A 304 21.76 18.46 -15.45
C SER A 304 21.77 18.98 -16.89
N ARG A 305 22.05 18.11 -17.88
CA ARG A 305 21.95 18.41 -19.32
C ARG A 305 20.50 18.40 -19.82
N TYR A 306 19.60 17.71 -19.14
CA TYR A 306 18.19 17.66 -19.50
C TYR A 306 17.44 18.81 -18.82
N PRO A 307 16.51 19.47 -19.53
CA PRO A 307 15.67 20.47 -18.90
C PRO A 307 14.75 19.80 -17.88
N GLU A 308 14.83 20.26 -16.64
CA GLU A 308 13.95 19.79 -15.57
C GLU A 308 12.48 20.13 -15.87
N ALA A 309 11.58 19.35 -15.25
CA ALA A 309 10.15 19.68 -15.25
C ALA A 309 9.91 20.85 -14.27
N PRO A 310 9.39 22.00 -14.73
CA PRO A 310 9.18 23.18 -13.89
C PRO A 310 8.30 22.88 -12.68
N GLU A 311 8.58 23.50 -11.54
CA GLU A 311 7.78 23.33 -10.31
C GLU A 311 6.31 23.77 -10.49
N TRP A 312 6.05 24.71 -11.40
CA TRP A 312 4.70 25.15 -11.70
C TRP A 312 3.85 24.05 -12.35
N TRP A 313 4.43 23.08 -13.09
CA TRP A 313 3.66 21.93 -13.63
C TRP A 313 3.04 21.12 -12.48
N TYR A 314 3.84 20.83 -11.47
CA TYR A 314 3.42 20.10 -10.28
C TYR A 314 2.43 20.91 -9.44
N THR A 315 2.68 22.21 -9.28
CA THR A 315 1.82 23.11 -8.50
C THR A 315 0.45 23.29 -9.16
N THR A 316 0.41 23.51 -10.48
CA THR A 316 -0.85 23.60 -11.23
C THR A 316 -1.61 22.29 -11.19
N LEU A 317 -0.93 21.15 -11.35
CA LEU A 317 -1.55 19.82 -11.24
C LEU A 317 -2.16 19.60 -9.84
N PHE A 318 -1.43 19.98 -8.79
CA PHE A 318 -1.91 19.90 -7.41
C PHE A 318 -3.19 20.71 -7.19
N ILE A 319 -3.18 21.98 -7.60
CA ILE A 319 -4.31 22.90 -7.42
C ILE A 319 -5.54 22.38 -8.17
N LEU A 320 -5.37 21.96 -9.44
CA LEU A 320 -6.47 21.41 -10.24
C LEU A 320 -7.01 20.11 -9.63
N ALA A 321 -6.14 19.18 -9.23
CA ALA A 321 -6.55 17.94 -8.59
C ALA A 321 -7.26 18.18 -7.25
N PHE A 322 -6.80 19.17 -6.47
CA PHE A 322 -7.42 19.55 -5.20
C PHE A 322 -8.82 20.15 -5.39
N ILE A 323 -8.99 21.06 -6.36
CA ILE A 323 -10.29 21.64 -6.69
C ILE A 323 -11.26 20.54 -7.15
N LEU A 324 -10.83 19.65 -8.04
CA LEU A 324 -11.64 18.53 -8.50
C LEU A 324 -11.98 17.58 -7.35
N ALA A 325 -11.03 17.28 -6.46
CA ALA A 325 -11.27 16.47 -5.26
C ALA A 325 -12.31 17.12 -4.34
N ALA A 326 -12.24 18.44 -4.13
CA ALA A 326 -13.21 19.17 -3.32
C ALA A 326 -14.63 19.14 -3.93
N ILE A 327 -14.73 19.29 -5.26
CA ILE A 327 -15.99 19.15 -6.02
C ILE A 327 -16.56 17.74 -5.83
N VAL A 328 -15.73 16.70 -5.99
CA VAL A 328 -16.13 15.30 -5.80
C VAL A 328 -16.62 15.05 -4.37
N CYS A 329 -15.91 15.56 -3.36
CA CYS A 329 -16.31 15.41 -1.96
C CYS A 329 -17.67 16.07 -1.68
N TYR A 330 -17.91 17.24 -2.26
CA TYR A 330 -19.17 17.99 -2.08
C TYR A 330 -20.35 17.34 -2.83
N TYR A 331 -20.23 17.13 -4.14
CA TYR A 331 -21.32 16.59 -4.96
C TYR A 331 -21.54 15.09 -4.77
N GLY A 332 -20.50 14.34 -4.37
CA GLY A 332 -20.61 12.92 -4.05
C GLY A 332 -21.16 12.62 -2.66
N GLU A 333 -21.42 13.65 -1.84
CA GLU A 333 -21.79 13.54 -0.42
C GLU A 333 -20.85 12.59 0.36
N LEU A 334 -19.57 12.55 -0.04
CA LEU A 334 -18.58 11.62 0.52
C LEU A 334 -18.03 12.15 1.85
N MET A 335 -17.68 13.44 1.89
CA MET A 335 -17.05 14.10 3.01
C MET A 335 -17.19 15.62 2.85
N PRO A 336 -17.33 16.40 3.93
CA PRO A 336 -17.23 17.86 3.85
C PRO A 336 -15.86 18.28 3.29
N TRP A 337 -15.87 19.09 2.22
CA TRP A 337 -14.68 19.37 1.40
C TRP A 337 -13.52 20.02 2.19
N HIS A 338 -13.80 20.77 3.26
CA HIS A 338 -12.76 21.44 4.06
C HIS A 338 -11.84 20.44 4.80
N TYR A 339 -12.32 19.23 5.12
CA TYR A 339 -11.48 18.20 5.73
C TYR A 339 -10.41 17.65 4.76
N LEU A 340 -10.56 17.89 3.46
CA LEU A 340 -9.53 17.57 2.47
C LEU A 340 -8.21 18.30 2.77
N PHE A 341 -8.25 19.54 3.29
CA PHE A 341 -7.03 20.26 3.67
C PHE A 341 -6.27 19.52 4.77
N VAL A 342 -6.98 18.99 5.77
CA VAL A 342 -6.36 18.27 6.88
C VAL A 342 -5.76 16.96 6.38
N ALA A 343 -6.49 16.19 5.57
CA ALA A 343 -6.01 14.94 4.97
C ALA A 343 -4.73 15.16 4.15
N VAL A 344 -4.71 16.17 3.29
CA VAL A 344 -3.56 16.51 2.44
C VAL A 344 -2.38 17.05 3.26
N SER A 345 -2.64 17.78 4.35
CA SER A 345 -1.58 18.25 5.25
C SER A 345 -0.87 17.10 5.95
N ILE A 346 -1.61 16.09 6.40
CA ILE A 346 -1.04 14.85 6.97
C ILE A 346 -0.17 14.18 5.91
N ALA A 347 -0.70 13.98 4.70
CA ALA A 347 0.04 13.38 3.59
C ALA A 347 1.37 14.11 3.32
N PHE A 348 1.36 15.45 3.30
CA PHE A 348 2.53 16.27 3.04
C PHE A 348 3.59 16.18 4.14
N ILE A 349 3.19 16.22 5.41
CA ILE A 349 4.10 16.15 6.57
C ILE A 349 4.85 14.81 6.59
N PHE A 350 4.13 13.72 6.35
CA PHE A 350 4.69 12.38 6.42
C PHE A 350 5.39 11.94 5.14
N LEU A 351 5.20 12.64 4.01
CA LEU A 351 5.80 12.29 2.73
C LEU A 351 7.32 12.22 2.77
N LEU A 352 7.98 13.22 3.35
CA LEU A 352 9.45 13.25 3.40
C LEU A 352 10.03 12.19 4.35
N PRO A 353 9.58 12.06 5.62
CA PRO A 353 10.08 11.03 6.52
C PRO A 353 9.90 9.61 5.99
N THR A 354 8.69 9.27 5.53
CA THR A 354 8.39 7.93 4.98
C THR A 354 9.16 7.67 3.68
N GLY A 355 9.31 8.68 2.83
CA GLY A 355 10.07 8.57 1.60
C GLY A 355 11.56 8.33 1.81
N ILE A 356 12.18 8.90 2.86
CA ILE A 356 13.58 8.62 3.21
C ILE A 356 13.75 7.16 3.61
N VAL A 357 12.85 6.64 4.46
CA VAL A 357 12.89 5.23 4.87
C VAL A 357 12.74 4.34 3.65
N GLN A 358 11.70 4.55 2.83
CA GLN A 358 11.46 3.73 1.64
C GLN A 358 12.61 3.79 0.63
N ALA A 359 13.22 4.96 0.42
CA ALA A 359 14.35 5.11 -0.51
C ALA A 359 15.60 4.33 -0.08
N VAL A 360 15.76 4.03 1.21
CA VAL A 360 16.93 3.31 1.74
C VAL A 360 16.62 1.83 1.98
N THR A 361 15.44 1.53 2.53
CA THR A 361 15.06 0.17 2.97
C THR A 361 14.22 -0.58 1.95
N ASN A 362 13.66 0.12 0.95
CA ASN A 362 12.64 -0.41 0.06
C ASN A 362 11.34 -0.83 0.77
N GLN A 363 11.09 -0.29 1.98
CA GLN A 363 9.89 -0.56 2.78
C GLN A 363 9.09 0.73 2.98
N SER A 364 7.81 0.68 2.62
CA SER A 364 6.88 1.81 2.80
C SER A 364 6.13 1.68 4.12
N ILE A 365 5.86 2.82 4.74
CA ILE A 365 5.10 2.89 5.98
C ILE A 365 3.73 3.48 5.65
N GLY A 366 2.69 2.70 5.92
CA GLY A 366 1.31 3.06 5.62
C GLY A 366 0.77 4.12 6.57
N LEU A 367 0.11 5.15 6.04
CA LEU A 367 -0.59 6.16 6.86
C LEU A 367 -2.04 5.80 7.17
N ASN A 368 -2.53 4.66 6.69
CA ASN A 368 -3.93 4.24 6.82
C ASN A 368 -4.47 4.43 8.24
N VAL A 369 -3.76 3.89 9.23
CA VAL A 369 -4.18 3.90 10.64
C VAL A 369 -4.26 5.32 11.21
N ILE A 370 -3.24 6.16 11.02
CA ILE A 370 -3.25 7.52 11.57
C ILE A 370 -4.29 8.41 10.90
N THR A 371 -4.50 8.23 9.60
CA THR A 371 -5.53 9.00 8.88
C THR A 371 -6.93 8.60 9.31
N GLU A 372 -7.19 7.31 9.56
CA GLU A 372 -8.48 6.84 10.11
C GLU A 372 -8.71 7.36 11.53
N PHE A 373 -7.68 7.33 12.37
CA PHE A 373 -7.75 7.83 13.75
C PHE A 373 -8.06 9.33 13.79
N VAL A 374 -7.31 10.15 13.04
CA VAL A 374 -7.56 11.60 12.97
C VAL A 374 -8.95 11.88 12.40
N ALA A 375 -9.37 11.14 11.37
CA ALA A 375 -10.72 11.28 10.82
C ALA A 375 -11.81 10.91 11.84
N GLY A 376 -11.60 9.89 12.68
CA GLY A 376 -12.54 9.51 13.73
C GLY A 376 -12.74 10.59 14.79
N ILE A 377 -11.68 11.34 15.11
CA ILE A 377 -11.72 12.47 16.05
C ILE A 377 -12.41 13.68 15.41
N VAL A 378 -12.05 13.99 14.16
CA VAL A 378 -12.46 15.23 13.49
C VAL A 378 -13.85 15.12 12.85
N ILE A 379 -14.22 13.93 12.37
CA ILE A 379 -15.49 13.62 11.70
C ILE A 379 -16.16 12.40 12.38
N PRO A 380 -16.60 12.54 13.64
CA PRO A 380 -17.14 11.41 14.40
C PRO A 380 -18.49 10.95 13.84
N GLY A 381 -18.70 9.64 13.83
CA GLY A 381 -19.99 9.02 13.53
C GLY A 381 -20.32 8.90 12.04
N ASP A 382 -19.39 9.20 11.13
CA ASP A 382 -19.55 9.07 9.69
C ASP A 382 -18.47 8.14 9.08
N PRO A 383 -18.79 6.85 8.89
CA PRO A 383 -17.87 5.86 8.32
C PRO A 383 -17.42 6.19 6.90
N LEU A 384 -18.31 6.78 6.07
CA LEU A 384 -18.02 7.07 4.67
C LEU A 384 -17.08 8.28 4.54
N ALA A 385 -17.27 9.28 5.39
CA ALA A 385 -16.34 10.40 5.49
C ALA A 385 -14.96 9.95 5.98
N ASN A 386 -14.89 9.02 6.95
CA ASN A 386 -13.63 8.49 7.46
C ASN A 386 -12.80 7.79 6.37
N VAL A 387 -13.41 6.87 5.61
CA VAL A 387 -12.72 6.16 4.52
C VAL A 387 -12.31 7.08 3.37
N THR A 388 -13.11 8.11 3.09
CA THR A 388 -12.78 9.13 2.10
C THR A 388 -11.58 9.97 2.56
N PHE A 389 -11.58 10.40 3.83
CA PHE A 389 -10.46 11.12 4.45
C PHE A 389 -9.18 10.30 4.38
N LYS A 390 -9.24 9.03 4.80
CA LYS A 390 -8.12 8.09 4.71
C LYS A 390 -7.61 7.94 3.29
N THR A 391 -8.50 7.78 2.31
CA THR A 391 -8.11 7.61 0.91
C THR A 391 -7.29 8.80 0.44
N TYR A 392 -7.76 10.03 0.67
CA TYR A 392 -6.98 11.22 0.32
C TYR A 392 -5.74 11.41 1.20
N GLY A 393 -5.75 11.08 2.49
CA GLY A 393 -4.57 11.26 3.35
C GLY A 393 -3.45 10.27 3.07
N TYR A 394 -3.78 8.99 2.82
CA TYR A 394 -2.80 7.94 2.58
C TYR A 394 -2.37 7.85 1.12
N ILE A 395 -3.32 7.79 0.18
CA ILE A 395 -3.00 7.52 -1.23
C ILE A 395 -2.29 8.69 -1.88
N THR A 396 -2.61 9.91 -1.48
CA THR A 396 -1.88 11.10 -1.94
C THR A 396 -0.39 11.01 -1.58
N GLN A 397 -0.04 10.53 -0.37
CA GLN A 397 1.36 10.27 -0.01
C GLN A 397 1.94 9.13 -0.84
N TYR A 398 1.24 8.00 -0.90
CA TYR A 398 1.71 6.78 -1.56
C TYR A 398 2.01 7.01 -3.06
N GLN A 399 1.12 7.70 -3.76
CA GLN A 399 1.30 8.05 -5.18
C GLN A 399 2.42 9.06 -5.41
N ALA A 400 2.60 10.00 -4.47
CA ALA A 400 3.75 10.89 -4.52
C ALA A 400 5.07 10.08 -4.44
N LEU A 401 5.15 9.09 -3.55
CA LEU A 401 6.33 8.22 -3.42
C LEU A 401 6.57 7.35 -4.65
N LEU A 402 5.51 6.81 -5.27
CA LEU A 402 5.64 6.04 -6.52
C LEU A 402 6.20 6.91 -7.65
N LEU A 403 5.66 8.10 -7.87
CA LEU A 403 6.19 9.05 -8.86
C LEU A 403 7.64 9.42 -8.57
N ILE A 404 8.01 9.66 -7.30
CA ILE A 404 9.39 9.94 -6.90
C ILE A 404 10.31 8.76 -7.20
N SER A 405 9.87 7.54 -6.92
CA SER A 405 10.59 6.31 -7.26
C SER A 405 10.82 6.24 -8.77
N ASP A 406 9.78 6.44 -9.58
CA ASP A 406 9.91 6.39 -11.03
C ASP A 406 10.79 7.52 -11.58
N LEU A 407 10.76 8.70 -10.97
CA LEU A 407 11.69 9.78 -11.30
C LEU A 407 13.14 9.41 -10.96
N LYS A 408 13.39 8.67 -9.88
CA LYS A 408 14.72 8.10 -9.59
C LYS A 408 15.13 7.06 -10.62
N LEU A 409 14.23 6.20 -11.06
CA LEU A 409 14.48 5.27 -12.16
C LEU A 409 14.87 6.03 -13.44
N GLY A 410 14.12 7.09 -13.79
CA GLY A 410 14.45 8.00 -14.90
C GLY A 410 15.83 8.67 -14.74
N HIS A 411 16.20 9.04 -13.51
CA HIS A 411 17.52 9.58 -13.16
C HIS A 411 18.66 8.59 -13.40
N TYR A 412 18.42 7.30 -13.14
CA TYR A 412 19.37 6.22 -13.45
C TYR A 412 19.48 5.97 -14.95
N MET A 413 18.34 5.87 -15.65
CA MET A 413 18.27 5.52 -17.07
C MET A 413 18.48 6.70 -18.03
N LYS A 414 18.68 7.91 -17.50
CA LYS A 414 18.90 9.16 -18.26
C LYS A 414 17.74 9.55 -19.15
N ILE A 415 16.53 9.47 -18.59
CA ILE A 415 15.28 9.84 -19.25
C ILE A 415 14.94 11.29 -18.88
N PRO A 416 14.58 12.14 -19.85
CA PRO A 416 14.19 13.53 -19.57
C PRO A 416 13.04 13.61 -18.54
N PRO A 417 13.16 14.42 -17.47
CA PRO A 417 12.14 14.49 -16.41
C PRO A 417 10.76 14.94 -16.91
N ARG A 418 10.71 15.80 -17.94
CA ARG A 418 9.45 16.23 -18.58
C ARG A 418 8.70 15.08 -19.24
N ALA A 419 9.41 14.16 -19.89
CA ALA A 419 8.81 12.99 -20.50
C ALA A 419 8.22 12.07 -19.42
N MET A 420 8.99 11.82 -18.34
CA MET A 420 8.53 11.02 -17.20
C MET A 420 7.25 11.57 -16.58
N PHE A 421 7.16 12.89 -16.39
CA PHE A 421 5.95 13.52 -15.83
C PHE A 421 4.71 13.30 -16.71
N ILE A 422 4.83 13.55 -18.02
CA ILE A 422 3.70 13.44 -18.95
C ILE A 422 3.25 11.98 -19.07
N THR A 423 4.17 11.04 -19.21
CA THR A 423 3.85 9.62 -19.43
C THR A 423 3.17 9.00 -18.21
N GLN A 424 3.63 9.35 -17.01
CA GLN A 424 3.02 8.88 -15.77
C GLN A 424 1.63 9.50 -15.53
N LEU A 425 1.46 10.78 -15.85
CA LEU A 425 0.16 11.44 -15.77
C LEU A 425 -0.87 10.77 -16.69
N ILE A 426 -0.51 10.52 -17.94
CA ILE A 426 -1.37 9.84 -18.92
C ILE A 426 -1.67 8.40 -18.46
N GLY A 427 -0.64 7.65 -18.04
CA GLY A 427 -0.80 6.28 -17.53
C GLY A 427 -1.79 6.20 -16.37
N THR A 428 -1.68 7.13 -15.41
CA THR A 428 -2.55 7.20 -14.22
C THR A 428 -3.99 7.53 -14.58
N ILE A 429 -4.23 8.46 -15.51
CA ILE A 429 -5.59 8.81 -15.95
C ILE A 429 -6.25 7.61 -16.63
N ILE A 430 -5.55 6.98 -17.58
CA ILE A 430 -6.06 5.79 -18.28
C ILE A 430 -6.39 4.69 -17.28
N ALA A 431 -5.49 4.44 -16.34
CA ALA A 431 -5.70 3.42 -15.33
C ALA A 431 -6.83 3.72 -14.36
N GLY A 432 -7.00 4.98 -13.94
CA GLY A 432 -8.13 5.37 -13.09
C GLY A 432 -9.47 5.06 -13.76
N ILE A 433 -9.57 5.35 -15.06
CA ILE A 433 -10.76 5.04 -15.87
C ILE A 433 -10.96 3.53 -15.99
N VAL A 434 -9.93 2.78 -16.39
CA VAL A 434 -10.03 1.32 -16.58
C VAL A 434 -10.36 0.60 -15.27
N ASN A 435 -9.71 0.97 -14.17
CA ASN A 435 -9.99 0.40 -12.84
C ASN A 435 -11.46 0.59 -12.46
N PHE A 436 -11.98 1.80 -12.62
CA PHE A 436 -13.37 2.10 -12.30
C PHE A 436 -14.34 1.33 -13.21
N LEU A 437 -14.10 1.30 -14.52
CA LEU A 437 -14.96 0.60 -15.47
C LEU A 437 -14.99 -0.90 -15.20
N THR A 438 -13.85 -1.52 -14.94
CA THR A 438 -13.76 -2.94 -14.59
C THR A 438 -14.48 -3.22 -13.27
N ALA A 439 -14.26 -2.43 -12.23
CA ALA A 439 -14.95 -2.61 -10.96
C ALA A 439 -16.47 -2.45 -11.09
N ASN A 440 -16.92 -1.42 -11.83
CA ASN A 440 -18.34 -1.21 -12.10
C ASN A 440 -18.94 -2.36 -12.91
N TYR A 441 -18.22 -2.89 -13.91
CA TYR A 441 -18.64 -4.05 -14.68
C TYR A 441 -18.80 -5.30 -13.80
N LEU A 442 -17.82 -5.59 -12.92
CA LEU A 442 -17.87 -6.74 -12.02
C LEU A 442 -19.04 -6.64 -11.05
N MET A 443 -19.26 -5.46 -10.44
CA MET A 443 -20.37 -5.23 -9.50
C MET A 443 -21.75 -5.28 -10.17
N ASN A 444 -21.85 -5.02 -11.48
CA ASN A 444 -23.12 -5.08 -12.22
C ASN A 444 -23.47 -6.48 -12.72
N ASN A 445 -22.48 -7.28 -13.12
CA ASN A 445 -22.71 -8.54 -13.82
C ASN A 445 -22.54 -9.78 -12.96
N ILE A 446 -21.79 -9.69 -11.84
CA ILE A 446 -21.57 -10.83 -10.95
C ILE A 446 -22.57 -10.77 -9.80
N PRO A 447 -23.57 -11.66 -9.77
CA PRO A 447 -24.52 -11.71 -8.65
C PRO A 447 -23.81 -12.21 -7.38
N HIS A 448 -24.21 -11.68 -6.23
CA HIS A 448 -23.68 -12.07 -4.92
C HIS A 448 -22.15 -11.91 -4.77
N ILE A 449 -21.55 -10.92 -5.45
CA ILE A 449 -20.14 -10.58 -5.29
C ILE A 449 -19.83 -10.13 -3.85
N CYS A 450 -18.67 -10.52 -3.32
CA CYS A 450 -18.25 -10.25 -1.96
C CYS A 450 -19.11 -10.89 -0.85
N THR A 451 -20.08 -11.76 -1.17
CA THR A 451 -20.89 -12.49 -0.16
C THR A 451 -20.38 -13.92 0.04
N ARG A 452 -20.79 -14.57 1.13
CA ARG A 452 -20.43 -15.97 1.42
C ARG A 452 -21.05 -16.97 0.44
N GLU A 453 -22.09 -16.56 -0.28
CA GLU A 453 -22.79 -17.39 -1.26
C GLU A 453 -21.93 -17.63 -2.51
N ASN A 454 -20.95 -16.75 -2.78
CA ASN A 454 -20.04 -16.87 -3.90
C ASN A 454 -18.58 -17.02 -3.42
N PRO A 455 -18.11 -18.24 -3.10
CA PRO A 455 -16.77 -18.47 -2.56
C PRO A 455 -15.64 -18.16 -3.55
N ARG A 456 -15.94 -17.95 -4.84
CA ARG A 456 -14.94 -17.60 -5.86
C ARG A 456 -14.60 -16.11 -5.88
N TRP A 457 -15.54 -15.24 -5.51
CA TRP A 457 -15.38 -13.79 -5.56
C TRP A 457 -15.41 -13.19 -4.16
N THR A 458 -14.34 -13.46 -3.42
CA THR A 458 -14.14 -12.91 -2.07
C THR A 458 -13.46 -11.54 -2.14
N CYS A 459 -13.88 -10.61 -1.28
CA CYS A 459 -13.38 -9.23 -1.26
C CYS A 459 -12.70 -8.91 0.09
N PRO A 460 -11.51 -9.49 0.36
CA PRO A 460 -10.85 -9.38 1.66
C PRO A 460 -10.44 -7.93 2.01
N ASN A 461 -9.94 -7.18 1.01
CA ASN A 461 -9.54 -5.78 1.20
C ASN A 461 -10.74 -4.90 1.52
N ALA A 462 -11.80 -4.96 0.71
CA ALA A 462 -13.05 -4.24 0.99
C ALA A 462 -13.66 -4.60 2.37
N ASN A 463 -13.59 -5.86 2.80
CA ASN A 463 -14.03 -6.26 4.15
C ASN A 463 -13.17 -5.65 5.27
N THR A 464 -11.85 -5.58 5.08
CA THR A 464 -10.94 -4.92 6.03
C THR A 464 -11.21 -3.42 6.07
N PHE A 465 -11.42 -2.81 4.90
CA PHE A 465 -11.79 -1.40 4.75
C PHE A 465 -13.10 -1.06 5.46
N PHE A 466 -14.11 -1.91 5.29
CA PHE A 466 -15.39 -1.78 5.97
C PHE A 466 -15.26 -1.96 7.48
N SER A 467 -14.51 -2.96 7.94
CA SER A 467 -14.28 -3.16 9.38
C SER A 467 -13.58 -1.95 10.01
N ALA A 468 -12.55 -1.41 9.34
CA ALA A 468 -11.83 -0.23 9.80
C ALA A 468 -12.69 1.03 9.81
N SER A 469 -13.56 1.22 8.81
CA SER A 469 -14.48 2.37 8.75
C SER A 469 -15.46 2.40 9.93
N ILE A 470 -15.82 1.25 10.48
CA ILE A 470 -16.69 1.14 11.64
C ILE A 470 -15.94 1.45 12.92
N ILE A 471 -14.77 0.83 13.11
CA ILE A 471 -13.94 1.02 14.30
C ILE A 471 -13.60 2.49 14.46
N TRP A 472 -13.06 3.11 13.42
CA TRP A 472 -12.55 4.48 13.49
C TRP A 472 -13.59 5.53 13.10
N GLY A 473 -14.45 5.25 12.12
CA GLY A 473 -15.40 6.22 11.59
C GLY A 473 -16.75 6.26 12.31
N ALA A 474 -17.33 5.10 12.65
CA ALA A 474 -18.58 5.08 13.42
C ALA A 474 -18.30 5.28 14.91
N ILE A 475 -17.40 4.48 15.50
CA ILE A 475 -17.30 4.29 16.95
C ILE A 475 -16.07 4.99 17.55
N GLY A 476 -15.15 5.51 16.73
CA GLY A 476 -13.84 6.01 17.18
C GLY A 476 -13.83 7.14 18.21
N LYS A 477 -14.98 7.73 18.55
CA LYS A 477 -15.14 8.71 19.64
C LYS A 477 -15.65 8.08 20.96
N GLU A 478 -16.39 6.99 20.89
CA GLU A 478 -16.99 6.32 22.06
C GLU A 478 -16.09 5.26 22.68
N ASN A 479 -15.08 4.78 21.93
CA ASN A 479 -13.96 3.96 22.39
C ASN A 479 -12.73 4.82 22.67
#